data_AF-A0AAW7L9L8-F1
#
_entry.id   AF-A0AAW7L9L8-F1
#
_cell.length_a   1.000
_cell.length_b   1.000
_cell.length_c   1.000
_cell.angle_alpha   90.00
_cell.angle_beta   90.00
_cell.angle_gamma   90.00
#
_symmetry.space_group_name_H-M   'P 1'
#
loop_
_entity.id
_entity.type
_entity.pdbx_description
1 polymer ?
#
loop_
_entity_poly.entity_id
_entity_poly.type
_entity_poly.pdbx_seq_one_letter_code
_entity_poly.pdbx_strand_id
1 'polypeptide(L)' 'MTQKIFIIGLPRTGTTSVCNAFLDFGIPTAHTAYTNACFENAVAIADTPIFNDYQ' A
#
# COMPACT_ATOMS: atom_id res chain seq x y z
N MET A 1 8.66 2.60 16.68
CA MET A 1 7.65 2.75 15.61
C MET A 1 8.13 2.01 14.39
N THR A 2 7.32 1.12 13.83
CA THR A 2 7.62 0.47 12.55
C THR A 2 7.33 1.47 11.43
N GLN A 3 8.33 1.78 10.61
CA GLN A 3 8.16 2.69 9.48
C GLN A 3 7.27 2.05 8.41
N LYS A 4 6.32 2.82 7.85
CA LYS A 4 5.43 2.39 6.77
C LYS A 4 5.86 3.06 5.47
N ILE A 5 5.74 2.35 4.35
CA ILE A 5 6.07 2.84 3.01
C ILE A 5 4.77 3.12 2.27
N PHE A 6 4.55 4.36 1.86
CA PHE A 6 3.41 4.74 1.02
C PHE A 6 3.87 4.95 -0.42
N ILE A 7 3.22 4.25 -1.34
CA ILE A 7 3.53 4.30 -2.77
C ILE A 7 2.42 5.08 -3.46
N ILE A 8 2.79 6.25 -3.96
CA ILE A 8 1.90 7.14 -4.71
C ILE A 8 2.32 7.06 -6.18
N GLY A 9 1.35 6.78 -7.04
CA GLY A 9 1.56 6.71 -8.48
C GLY A 9 0.31 7.18 -9.22
N LEU A 10 0.49 7.63 -10.46
CA LEU A 10 -0.65 7.86 -11.34
C LEU A 10 -1.24 6.52 -11.80
N PRO A 11 -2.49 6.50 -12.29
CA PRO A 11 -3.04 5.29 -12.87
C PRO A 11 -2.09 4.70 -13.91
N ARG A 12 -1.90 3.37 -13.86
CA ARG A 12 -1.06 2.60 -14.79
C ARG A 12 0.45 2.84 -14.70
N THR A 13 0.99 3.41 -13.60
CA THR A 13 2.45 3.54 -13.39
C THR A 13 3.10 2.36 -12.63
N GLY A 14 2.47 1.19 -12.61
CA GLY A 14 3.09 -0.04 -12.09
C GLY A 14 3.07 -0.21 -10.57
N THR A 15 2.14 0.41 -9.84
CA THR A 15 1.95 0.21 -8.39
C THR A 15 1.76 -1.28 -8.04
N THR A 16 1.07 -2.03 -8.88
CA THR A 16 0.92 -3.49 -8.75
C THR A 16 2.25 -4.23 -8.87
N SER A 17 3.10 -3.87 -9.84
CA SER A 17 4.42 -4.49 -10.03
C SER A 17 5.35 -4.22 -8.84
N VAL A 18 5.25 -3.02 -8.26
CA VAL A 18 5.99 -2.65 -7.05
C VAL A 18 5.53 -3.48 -5.84
N CYS A 19 4.23 -3.65 -5.64
CA CYS A 19 3.69 -4.55 -4.60
C CYS A 19 4.17 -6.00 -4.80
N ASN A 20 4.22 -6.50 -6.04
CA ASN A 20 4.75 -7.84 -6.31
C ASN A 20 6.21 -7.96 -5.87
N ALA A 21 7.06 -6.99 -6.23
CA ALA A 21 8.45 -6.99 -5.81
C ALA A 21 8.59 -6.97 -4.27
N PHE A 22 7.74 -6.23 -3.55
CA PHE A 22 7.72 -6.25 -2.09
C PHE A 22 7.41 -7.65 -1.53
N LEU A 23 6.45 -8.36 -2.11
CA LEU A 23 6.16 -9.74 -1.74
C LEU A 23 7.36 -10.66 -1.98
N ASP A 24 8.07 -10.49 -3.11
CA ASP A 24 9.28 -11.26 -3.42
C ASP A 24 10.41 -11.03 -2.39
N PHE A 25 10.47 -9.84 -1.79
CA PHE A 25 11.38 -9.51 -0.70
C PHE A 25 10.86 -9.87 0.70
N GLY A 26 9.70 -10.53 0.81
CA GLY A 26 9.09 -10.89 2.08
C GLY A 26 8.54 -9.69 2.87
N ILE A 27 8.30 -8.57 2.20
CA ILE A 27 7.76 -7.35 2.79
C ILE A 27 6.23 -7.40 2.67
N PRO A 28 5.50 -7.45 3.80
CA PRO A 28 4.03 -7.45 3.77
C PRO A 28 3.52 -6.18 3.07
N THR A 29 2.69 -6.34 2.04
CA THR A 29 2.13 -5.22 1.29
C THR A 29 0.62 -5.30 1.18
N ALA A 30 -0.03 -4.13 1.09
CA ALA A 30 -1.43 -4.00 0.75
C ALA A 30 -1.57 -3.12 -0.50
N HIS A 31 -2.03 -3.71 -1.59
CA HIS A 31 -2.55 -2.99 -2.74
C HIS A 31 -3.99 -2.60 -2.41
N THR A 32 -4.34 -1.31 -2.45
CA THR A 32 -5.65 -0.77 -2.06
C THR A 32 -6.03 -1.12 -0.59
N ALA A 33 -5.45 -0.44 0.40
CA ALA A 33 -5.67 -0.74 1.82
C ALA A 33 -7.07 -0.28 2.32
N TYR A 34 -8.08 -1.13 2.18
CA TYR A 34 -9.48 -0.81 2.54
C TYR A 34 -9.87 -1.06 4.00
N THR A 35 -9.07 -1.82 4.76
CA THR A 35 -9.41 -2.21 6.13
C THR A 35 -8.33 -1.78 7.12
N ASN A 36 -8.70 -1.59 8.38
CA ASN A 36 -7.74 -1.31 9.46
C ASN A 36 -6.67 -2.40 9.56
N ALA A 37 -7.06 -3.66 9.36
CA ALA A 37 -6.12 -4.78 9.34
C ALA A 37 -5.05 -4.61 8.24
N CYS A 38 -5.39 -4.06 7.06
CA CYS A 38 -4.39 -3.75 6.04
C CYS A 38 -3.38 -2.71 6.54
N PHE A 39 -3.85 -1.63 7.18
CA PHE A 39 -2.97 -0.59 7.71
C PHE A 39 -2.09 -1.07 8.87
N GLU A 40 -2.61 -1.93 9.73
CA GLU A 40 -1.88 -2.50 10.86
C GLU A 40 -0.79 -3.45 10.38
N ASN A 41 -1.12 -4.38 9.49
CA ASN A 41 -0.26 -5.50 9.12
C ASN A 41 0.69 -5.22 7.93
N ALA A 42 0.31 -4.37 6.97
CA ALA A 42 1.15 -4.11 5.80
C ALA A 42 2.27 -3.11 6.11
N VAL A 43 3.48 -3.37 5.62
CA VAL A 43 4.61 -2.43 5.68
C VAL A 43 4.60 -1.49 4.48
N ALA A 44 4.30 -2.02 3.29
CA ALA A 44 4.19 -1.26 2.05
C ALA A 44 2.74 -1.12 1.59
N ILE A 45 2.26 0.09 1.38
CA ILE A 45 0.87 0.41 1.06
C ILE A 45 0.84 1.19 -0.26
N ALA A 46 0.09 0.70 -1.24
CA ALA A 46 -0.02 1.31 -2.57
C ALA A 46 -1.47 1.44 -3.01
N ASP A 47 -1.76 2.41 -3.89
CA ASP A 47 -3.06 2.58 -4.54
C ASP A 47 -4.23 2.70 -3.54
N THR A 48 -3.93 3.10 -2.31
CA THR A 48 -4.95 3.29 -1.28
C THR A 48 -5.73 4.55 -1.61
N PRO A 49 -7.05 4.46 -1.74
CA PRO A 49 -7.84 5.64 -2.02
C PRO A 49 -7.69 6.67 -0.89
N ILE A 50 -7.54 7.94 -1.26
CA ILE A 50 -7.82 9.06 -0.35
C ILE A 50 -9.35 9.18 -0.26
N PHE A 51 -9.99 8.27 0.48
CA PHE A 51 -11.45 8.37 0.73
C PHE A 51 -11.80 8.52 2.21
N ASN A 52 -10.84 8.81 3.11
CA ASN A 52 -11.15 8.76 4.54
C ASN A 52 -11.24 10.09 5.30
N ASP A 53 -11.06 11.25 4.66
CA ASP A 53 -11.27 12.55 5.36
C ASP A 53 -11.91 13.64 4.47
N TYR A 54 -12.52 13.28 3.33
CA TYR A 54 -13.41 14.24 2.67
C TYR A 54 -14.74 14.28 3.44
N GLN A 55 -14.86 15.25 4.33
CA GLN A 55 -16.14 15.72 4.86
C GLN A 55 -16.78 16.73 3.90
#